data_AF-D5WUE2-F1
#
_entry.id   AF-D5WUE2-F1
#
_cell.length_a   1.000
_cell.length_b   1.000
_cell.length_c   1.000
_cell.angle_alpha   90.00
_cell.angle_beta   90.00
_cell.angle_gamma   90.00
#
_symmetry.space_group_name_H-M   'P 1'
#
loop_
_entity.id
_entity.type
_entity.pdbx_description
1 polymer ?
#
loop_
_entity_poly.entity_id
_entity_poly.type
_entity_poly.pdbx_seq_one_letter_code
_entity_poly.pdbx_strand_id
1 'polypeptide(L)'
;MAIIPQLELFSWEEIEPLGDLERLRLVLEHLPDEALMAHLEKSRGHGRDDYPVRAMWNSMLAGIVFQHPSIESLRRELSRNGQLRSICGLRAVPSAAAYTRFLRSLMEHGSWIESMFDELVKALSEELPEFGRRLAMDSKAIASWASRPSKEKKEDGRRDLDAAYGVKTYRGTREDGSTWEKVVRWFGYKLHLVVDAQHELPVAYTVTKGSRSDVKEGHVLLDEMEKRHPEMLKKAEVLTADRGYDDSKLLSRCWDEYGIKPVIDTRRMWKDGEQTRLLPGHTNVVYDEGGAVYCYCPETGARQQMSNGGFEKDRGTLKKVCPAKAYGITCQGREQCPVAGGVRVALAVDRRIFTPIARESYKWAKEYRYRTAVERVNSRLDVSFGFERHTIRGLAKMRLRCGLALCVMLAMALGRVREKQQERMRSLVRSVS
;
A
#
# COMPACT_ATOMS: atom_id res chain seq x y z
N MET A 1 24.81 15.27 -10.69
CA MET A 1 24.56 16.55 -11.39
C MET A 1 25.29 16.51 -12.71
N ALA A 2 24.57 16.33 -13.81
CA ALA A 2 25.09 16.58 -15.15
C ALA A 2 24.66 17.99 -15.56
N ILE A 3 25.63 18.87 -15.78
CA ILE A 3 25.40 20.25 -16.24
C ILE A 3 25.11 20.17 -17.74
N ILE A 4 23.91 20.60 -18.13
CA ILE A 4 23.53 20.80 -19.54
C ILE A 4 24.13 22.16 -19.96
N PRO A 5 24.93 22.23 -21.04
CA PRO A 5 25.46 23.51 -21.52
C PRO A 5 24.33 24.40 -22.03
N GLN A 6 24.17 25.56 -21.38
CA GLN A 6 23.19 26.59 -21.70
C GLN A 6 23.52 27.22 -23.06
N LEU A 7 22.60 27.10 -24.02
CA LEU A 7 22.79 27.51 -25.42
C LEU A 7 22.02 28.78 -25.81
N GLU A 8 21.35 29.46 -24.88
CA GLU A 8 20.67 30.73 -25.18
C GLU A 8 20.89 31.75 -24.05
N LEU A 9 21.50 32.88 -24.42
CA LEU A 9 21.64 34.07 -23.58
C LEU A 9 20.29 34.80 -23.56
N PHE A 10 19.63 34.77 -22.40
CA PHE A 10 18.32 35.34 -22.07
C PHE A 10 17.12 34.64 -22.72
N SER A 11 16.67 33.53 -22.12
CA SER A 11 15.34 32.99 -22.38
C SER A 11 14.30 33.75 -21.54
N TRP A 12 13.09 33.87 -22.05
CA TRP A 12 11.91 34.39 -21.34
C TRP A 12 11.57 33.60 -20.04
N GLU A 13 12.36 32.58 -19.69
CA GLU A 13 12.17 31.63 -18.60
C GLU A 13 12.52 32.22 -17.22
N GLU A 14 13.18 33.37 -17.14
CA GLU A 14 13.59 33.98 -15.86
C GLU A 14 12.49 34.86 -15.20
N ILE A 15 11.36 35.12 -15.86
CA ILE A 15 10.39 36.15 -15.43
C ILE A 15 8.98 35.59 -15.10
N GLU A 16 8.59 34.41 -15.59
CA GLU A 16 7.26 33.85 -15.27
C GLU A 16 7.30 32.77 -14.17
N PRO A 17 6.38 32.80 -13.19
CA PRO A 17 6.24 31.71 -12.24
C PRO A 17 5.90 30.41 -12.99
N LEU A 18 6.66 29.33 -12.72
CA LEU A 18 6.47 28.00 -13.35
C LEU A 18 5.03 27.44 -13.19
N GLY A 19 4.23 27.99 -12.28
CA GLY A 19 2.84 27.62 -12.09
C GLY A 19 2.70 26.13 -11.81
N ASP A 20 1.89 25.43 -12.61
CA ASP A 20 1.70 23.98 -12.48
C ASP A 20 2.95 23.16 -12.88
N LEU A 21 3.85 23.72 -13.71
CA LEU A 21 5.08 23.07 -14.17
C LEU A 21 6.07 22.81 -13.02
N GLU A 22 5.91 23.54 -11.92
CA GLU A 22 6.62 23.31 -10.66
C GLU A 22 6.48 21.87 -10.16
N ARG A 23 5.33 21.23 -10.40
CA ARG A 23 5.12 19.83 -10.03
C ARG A 23 5.99 18.88 -10.84
N LEU A 24 6.22 19.20 -12.12
CA LEU A 24 7.13 18.44 -12.95
C LEU A 24 8.58 18.66 -12.50
N ARG A 25 8.96 19.91 -12.21
CA ARG A 25 10.29 20.25 -11.67
C ARG A 25 10.62 19.41 -10.44
N LEU A 26 9.69 19.34 -9.47
CA LEU A 26 9.85 18.51 -8.27
C LEU A 26 10.19 17.06 -8.58
N VAL A 27 9.49 16.46 -9.56
CA VAL A 27 9.74 15.07 -9.97
C VAL A 27 11.11 14.96 -10.65
N LEU A 28 11.42 15.82 -11.61
CA LEU A 28 12.66 15.75 -12.38
C LEU A 28 13.90 15.91 -11.50
N GLU A 29 13.82 16.70 -10.43
CA GLU A 29 14.94 16.92 -9.51
C GLU A 29 15.13 15.80 -8.48
N HIS A 30 14.05 15.10 -8.12
CA HIS A 30 14.05 14.16 -7.00
C HIS A 30 13.92 12.69 -7.40
N LEU A 31 13.60 12.41 -8.67
CA LEU A 31 13.53 11.05 -9.19
C LEU A 31 14.95 10.51 -9.46
N PRO A 32 15.36 9.37 -8.87
CA PRO A 32 16.71 8.82 -9.03
C PRO A 32 16.86 8.04 -10.35
N ASP A 33 16.56 8.66 -11.48
CA ASP A 33 16.49 8.02 -12.80
C ASP A 33 17.82 7.96 -13.56
N GLU A 34 18.87 8.62 -13.06
CA GLU A 34 20.14 8.82 -13.75
C GLU A 34 20.75 7.51 -14.27
N ALA A 35 20.74 6.46 -13.44
CA ALA A 35 21.36 5.19 -13.79
C ALA A 35 20.60 4.46 -14.91
N LEU A 36 19.26 4.56 -14.92
CA LEU A 36 18.43 4.07 -16.03
C LEU A 36 18.64 4.90 -17.30
N MET A 37 18.70 6.23 -17.18
CA MET A 37 18.91 7.12 -18.32
C MET A 37 20.26 6.86 -19.00
N ALA A 38 21.34 6.80 -18.23
CA ALA A 38 22.68 6.48 -18.73
C ALA A 38 22.73 5.09 -19.40
N HIS A 39 22.02 4.11 -18.84
CA HIS A 39 21.91 2.79 -19.45
C HIS A 39 21.21 2.84 -20.81
N LEU A 40 20.05 3.50 -20.89
CA LEU A 40 19.28 3.62 -22.13
C LEU A 40 20.02 4.42 -23.21
N GLU A 41 20.73 5.48 -22.82
CA GLU A 41 21.58 6.28 -23.71
C GLU A 41 22.72 5.46 -24.29
N LYS A 42 23.40 4.66 -23.45
CA LYS A 42 24.45 3.73 -23.89
C LYS A 42 23.90 2.67 -24.84
N SER A 43 22.75 2.07 -24.52
CA SER A 43 22.09 1.05 -25.34
C SER A 43 21.62 1.58 -26.70
N ARG A 44 21.28 2.87 -26.77
CA ARG A 44 20.92 3.54 -28.03
C ARG A 44 22.13 3.73 -28.97
N GLY A 45 23.31 3.99 -28.41
CA GLY A 45 24.53 4.24 -29.18
C GLY A 45 24.43 5.49 -30.08
N HIS A 46 24.96 5.40 -31.30
CA HIS A 46 25.06 6.51 -32.28
C HIS A 46 23.91 6.56 -33.30
N GLY A 47 22.75 5.98 -32.98
CA GLY A 47 21.57 6.05 -33.84
C GLY A 47 21.01 7.48 -33.99
N ARG A 48 20.04 7.65 -34.89
CA ARG A 48 19.33 8.93 -35.11
C ARG A 48 18.72 9.44 -33.79
N ASP A 49 19.10 10.65 -33.39
CA ASP A 49 18.70 11.27 -32.12
C ASP A 49 17.70 12.41 -32.31
N ASP A 50 16.62 12.14 -33.07
CA ASP A 50 15.53 13.12 -33.23
C ASP A 50 14.86 13.45 -31.88
N TYR A 51 14.89 12.49 -30.95
CA TYR A 51 14.29 12.57 -29.62
C TYR A 51 15.27 11.97 -28.59
N PRO A 52 15.98 12.82 -27.83
CA PRO A 52 16.87 12.37 -26.76
C PRO A 52 16.17 11.47 -25.75
N VAL A 53 16.89 10.49 -25.20
CA VAL A 53 16.34 9.52 -24.21
C VAL A 53 15.72 10.25 -23.02
N ARG A 54 16.48 11.18 -22.43
CA ARG A 54 15.99 12.01 -21.31
C ARG A 54 14.79 12.85 -21.70
N ALA A 55 14.73 13.33 -22.94
CA ALA A 55 13.60 14.13 -23.38
C ALA A 55 12.31 13.31 -23.52
N MET A 56 12.44 12.07 -24.02
CA MET A 56 11.34 11.10 -24.05
C MET A 56 10.91 10.67 -22.64
N TRP A 57 11.85 10.55 -21.72
CA TRP A 57 11.61 10.22 -20.32
C TRP A 57 10.88 11.34 -19.58
N ASN A 58 11.40 12.56 -19.64
CA ASN A 58 10.81 13.74 -19.00
C ASN A 58 9.41 14.00 -19.52
N SER A 59 9.16 13.83 -20.83
CA SER A 59 7.83 13.98 -21.40
C SER A 59 6.87 12.87 -20.94
N MET A 60 7.36 11.65 -20.73
CA MET A 60 6.55 10.58 -20.13
C MET A 60 6.18 10.89 -18.68
N LEU A 61 7.11 11.40 -17.88
CA LEU A 61 6.85 11.84 -16.50
C LEU A 61 5.85 12.99 -16.48
N ALA A 62 6.00 13.97 -17.37
CA ALA A 62 5.01 15.04 -17.56
C ALA A 62 3.63 14.48 -17.88
N GLY A 63 3.55 13.45 -18.72
CA GLY A 63 2.32 12.71 -18.98
C GLY A 63 1.62 12.20 -17.72
N ILE A 64 2.40 11.72 -16.74
CA ILE A 64 1.90 11.21 -15.46
C ILE A 64 1.54 12.36 -14.52
N VAL A 65 2.44 13.33 -14.35
CA VAL A 65 2.25 14.50 -13.47
C VAL A 65 1.00 15.29 -13.88
N PHE A 66 0.84 15.59 -15.17
CA PHE A 66 -0.32 16.33 -15.68
C PHE A 66 -1.51 15.43 -16.04
N GLN A 67 -1.47 14.16 -15.64
CA GLN A 67 -2.62 13.24 -15.69
C GLN A 67 -3.18 13.02 -17.12
N HIS A 68 -2.31 13.00 -18.12
CA HIS A 68 -2.73 12.75 -19.49
C HIS A 68 -3.21 11.30 -19.67
N PRO A 69 -4.48 11.08 -20.07
CA PRO A 69 -5.09 9.73 -20.11
C PRO A 69 -4.50 8.84 -21.22
N SER A 70 -3.80 9.43 -22.19
CA SER A 70 -3.16 8.70 -23.29
C SER A 70 -1.95 9.46 -23.83
N ILE A 71 -1.10 8.73 -24.57
CA ILE A 71 0.02 9.33 -25.29
C ILE A 71 -0.46 10.38 -26.30
N GLU A 72 -1.61 10.18 -26.94
CA GLU A 72 -2.17 11.17 -27.87
C GLU A 72 -2.61 12.45 -27.16
N SER A 73 -3.15 12.34 -25.94
CA SER A 73 -3.45 13.52 -25.11
C SER A 73 -2.18 14.29 -24.76
N LEU A 74 -1.12 13.60 -24.33
CA LEU A 74 0.18 14.21 -24.07
C LEU A 74 0.79 14.83 -25.34
N ARG A 75 0.69 14.18 -26.50
CA ARG A 75 1.20 14.73 -27.77
C ARG A 75 0.48 16.02 -28.17
N ARG A 76 -0.84 16.10 -27.96
CA ARG A 76 -1.61 17.35 -28.19
C ARG A 76 -1.16 18.45 -27.23
N GLU A 77 -0.92 18.12 -25.95
CA GLU A 77 -0.38 19.06 -24.97
C GLU A 77 0.99 19.58 -25.39
N LEU A 78 1.91 18.67 -25.69
CA LEU A 78 3.23 19.01 -26.17
C LEU A 78 3.17 19.81 -27.46
N SER A 79 2.16 19.67 -28.31
CA SER A 79 2.01 20.50 -29.52
C SER A 79 1.62 21.95 -29.19
N ARG A 80 0.74 22.15 -28.20
CA ARG A 80 0.24 23.49 -27.84
C ARG A 80 1.14 24.23 -26.84
N ASN A 81 1.86 23.51 -25.97
CA ASN A 81 2.62 24.08 -24.87
C ASN A 81 4.13 24.02 -25.16
N GLY A 82 4.68 25.15 -25.61
CA GLY A 82 6.12 25.29 -25.89
C GLY A 82 7.00 25.21 -24.65
N GLN A 83 6.54 25.76 -23.52
CA GLN A 83 7.26 25.74 -22.26
C GLN A 83 7.40 24.32 -21.72
N LEU A 84 6.33 23.52 -21.78
CA LEU A 84 6.39 22.10 -21.40
C LEU A 84 7.37 21.31 -22.28
N ARG A 85 7.40 21.58 -23.59
CA ARG A 85 8.40 20.96 -24.48
C ARG A 85 9.82 21.37 -24.07
N SER A 86 10.05 22.65 -23.77
CA SER A 86 11.35 23.18 -23.34
C SER A 86 11.83 22.46 -22.07
N ILE A 87 10.99 22.40 -21.02
CA ILE A 87 11.30 21.71 -19.76
C ILE A 87 11.58 20.22 -19.99
N CYS A 88 10.85 19.58 -20.91
CA CYS A 88 11.13 18.20 -21.26
C CYS A 88 12.42 18.04 -22.09
N GLY A 89 13.02 19.10 -22.64
CA GLY A 89 14.16 19.00 -23.55
C GLY A 89 13.79 18.56 -24.98
N LEU A 90 12.53 18.77 -25.39
CA LEU A 90 12.01 18.38 -26.69
C LEU A 90 12.06 19.53 -27.71
N ARG A 91 12.78 19.32 -28.82
CA ARG A 91 12.78 20.25 -29.98
C ARG A 91 11.54 20.12 -30.86
N ALA A 92 10.95 18.93 -30.91
CA ALA A 92 9.75 18.63 -31.67
C ALA A 92 8.89 17.62 -30.90
N VAL A 93 7.59 17.56 -31.22
CA VAL A 93 6.67 16.62 -30.58
C VAL A 93 6.99 15.19 -31.05
N PRO A 94 7.32 14.25 -30.15
CA PRO A 94 7.58 12.88 -30.54
C PRO A 94 6.37 12.21 -31.20
N SER A 95 6.64 11.35 -32.17
CA SER A 95 5.59 10.55 -32.81
C SER A 95 5.02 9.49 -31.86
N ALA A 96 3.79 9.03 -32.10
CA ALA A 96 3.18 7.92 -31.35
C ALA A 96 4.04 6.65 -31.39
N ALA A 97 4.69 6.40 -32.53
CA ALA A 97 5.60 5.27 -32.70
C ALA A 97 6.87 5.40 -31.84
N ALA A 98 7.40 6.62 -31.66
CA ALA A 98 8.54 6.87 -30.77
C ALA A 98 8.18 6.53 -29.31
N TYR A 99 7.04 7.00 -28.81
CA TYR A 99 6.56 6.63 -27.47
C TYR A 99 6.32 5.13 -27.33
N THR A 100 5.76 4.47 -28.34
CA THR A 100 5.52 3.02 -28.31
C THR A 100 6.82 2.23 -28.19
N ARG A 101 7.86 2.62 -28.93
CA ARG A 101 9.19 1.98 -28.84
C ARG A 101 9.85 2.26 -27.50
N PHE A 102 9.76 3.50 -27.01
CA PHE A 102 10.34 3.89 -25.73
C PHE A 102 9.70 3.14 -24.56
N LEU A 103 8.36 3.04 -24.53
CA LEU A 103 7.64 2.22 -23.54
C LEU A 103 8.03 0.74 -23.60
N ARG A 104 8.29 0.19 -24.79
CA ARG A 104 8.77 -1.19 -24.93
C ARG A 104 10.14 -1.35 -24.28
N SER A 105 11.06 -0.44 -24.56
CA SER A 105 12.37 -0.43 -23.95
C SER A 105 12.28 -0.33 -22.41
N LEU A 106 11.44 0.55 -21.88
CA LEU A 106 11.24 0.64 -20.42
C LEU A 106 10.67 -0.64 -19.79
N MET A 107 9.77 -1.35 -20.48
CA MET A 107 9.23 -2.63 -19.97
C MET A 107 10.30 -3.72 -19.85
N GLU A 108 11.34 -3.68 -20.69
CA GLU A 108 12.49 -4.60 -20.60
C GLU A 108 13.38 -4.29 -19.37
N HIS A 109 13.28 -3.08 -18.82
CA HIS A 109 14.10 -2.57 -17.71
C HIS A 109 13.30 -2.35 -16.43
N GLY A 110 12.21 -3.11 -16.22
CA GLY A 110 11.31 -2.94 -15.08
C GLY A 110 12.01 -2.97 -13.70
N SER A 111 13.09 -3.74 -13.54
CA SER A 111 13.87 -3.78 -12.29
C SER A 111 14.50 -2.44 -11.91
N TRP A 112 14.81 -1.59 -12.89
CA TRP A 112 15.33 -0.24 -12.64
C TRP A 112 14.24 0.68 -12.09
N ILE A 113 12.98 0.48 -12.50
CA ILE A 113 11.83 1.20 -11.92
C ILE A 113 11.63 0.81 -10.47
N GLU A 114 11.74 -0.49 -10.14
CA GLU A 114 11.69 -0.97 -8.76
C GLU A 114 12.85 -0.39 -7.93
N SER A 115 14.06 -0.32 -8.51
CA SER A 115 15.23 0.27 -7.84
C SER A 115 15.03 1.75 -7.52
N MET A 116 14.47 2.53 -8.47
CA MET A 116 14.11 3.93 -8.23
C MET A 116 13.09 4.07 -7.10
N PHE A 117 12.07 3.21 -7.09
CA PHE A 117 11.08 3.19 -6.01
C PHE A 117 11.74 2.94 -4.66
N ASP A 118 12.65 1.97 -4.59
CA ASP A 118 13.38 1.64 -3.36
C ASP A 118 14.25 2.80 -2.87
N GLU A 119 14.98 3.45 -3.77
CA GLU A 119 15.80 4.62 -3.45
C GLU A 119 14.95 5.78 -2.89
N LEU A 120 13.78 6.02 -3.45
CA LEU A 120 12.83 7.02 -2.95
C LEU A 120 12.27 6.67 -1.58
N VAL A 121 11.90 5.41 -1.34
CA VAL A 121 11.44 4.93 -0.03
C VAL A 121 12.53 5.12 1.02
N LYS A 122 13.79 4.81 0.67
CA LYS A 122 14.94 5.02 1.54
C LYS A 122 15.16 6.51 1.84
N ALA A 123 15.19 7.37 0.82
CA ALA A 123 15.36 8.81 1.01
C ALA A 123 14.26 9.40 1.89
N LEU A 124 12.99 9.03 1.69
CA LEU A 124 11.90 9.46 2.56
C LEU A 124 12.03 8.95 3.98
N SER A 125 12.53 7.73 4.18
CA SER A 125 12.81 7.18 5.51
C SER A 125 13.90 7.96 6.26
N GLU A 126 14.85 8.56 5.55
CA GLU A 126 15.91 9.38 6.14
C GLU A 126 15.38 10.77 6.53
N GLU A 127 14.50 11.36 5.71
CA GLU A 127 13.92 12.69 5.94
C GLU A 127 12.74 12.70 6.93
N LEU A 128 12.02 11.57 7.06
CA LEU A 128 10.80 11.45 7.87
C LEU A 128 10.98 10.36 8.96
N PRO A 129 11.34 10.74 10.21
CA PRO A 129 11.62 9.76 11.27
C PRO A 129 10.47 8.79 11.57
N GLU A 130 9.23 9.25 11.44
CA GLU A 130 8.03 8.45 11.72
C GLU A 130 7.58 7.58 10.52
N PHE A 131 8.17 7.77 9.34
CA PHE A 131 7.80 7.04 8.13
C PHE A 131 8.03 5.55 8.33
N GLY A 132 7.02 4.72 8.13
CA GLY A 132 7.10 3.27 8.21
C GLY A 132 6.89 2.67 9.60
N ARG A 133 6.67 3.49 10.65
CA ARG A 133 6.35 2.94 11.99
C ARG A 133 4.96 2.30 12.04
N ARG A 134 4.00 2.86 11.29
CA ARG A 134 2.64 2.29 11.13
C ARG A 134 2.43 1.91 9.68
N LEU A 135 2.30 0.62 9.42
CA LEU A 135 2.07 0.10 8.08
C LEU A 135 0.60 -0.23 7.89
N ALA A 136 0.09 -0.01 6.68
CA ALA A 136 -1.21 -0.49 6.23
C ALA A 136 -1.06 -1.28 4.93
N MET A 137 -1.70 -2.44 4.85
CA MET A 137 -1.65 -3.35 3.72
C MET A 137 -3.06 -3.57 3.15
N ASP A 138 -3.17 -3.47 1.82
CA ASP A 138 -4.39 -3.80 1.07
C ASP A 138 -4.02 -4.10 -0.38
N SER A 139 -4.97 -4.68 -1.11
CA SER A 139 -4.87 -4.86 -2.55
C SER A 139 -5.97 -4.10 -3.29
N LYS A 140 -5.58 -3.57 -4.44
CA LYS A 140 -6.43 -2.81 -5.33
C LYS A 140 -6.69 -3.58 -6.61
N ALA A 141 -7.96 -3.83 -6.90
CA ALA A 141 -8.39 -4.30 -8.20
C ALA A 141 -8.13 -3.24 -9.27
N ILE A 142 -7.45 -3.62 -10.34
CA ILE A 142 -7.27 -2.79 -11.55
C ILE A 142 -7.83 -3.59 -12.72
N ALA A 143 -8.91 -3.09 -13.31
CA ALA A 143 -9.51 -3.73 -14.48
C ALA A 143 -8.53 -3.69 -15.65
N SER A 144 -8.55 -4.71 -16.52
CA SER A 144 -7.90 -4.57 -17.82
C SER A 144 -8.76 -3.67 -18.71
N TRP A 145 -8.13 -3.04 -19.71
CA TRP A 145 -8.88 -2.44 -20.81
C TRP A 145 -9.61 -3.49 -21.67
N ALA A 146 -9.22 -4.77 -21.57
CA ALA A 146 -10.03 -5.87 -22.08
C ALA A 146 -11.14 -6.22 -21.08
N SER A 147 -12.37 -6.45 -21.57
CA SER A 147 -13.49 -6.83 -20.73
C SER A 147 -13.52 -8.31 -20.35
N ARG A 148 -12.82 -9.16 -21.12
CA ARG A 148 -12.78 -10.62 -20.96
C ARG A 148 -11.54 -11.22 -21.64
N PRO A 149 -11.18 -12.47 -21.31
CA PRO A 149 -10.12 -13.19 -22.03
C PRO A 149 -10.37 -13.23 -23.54
N SER A 150 -9.31 -13.03 -24.32
CA SER A 150 -9.38 -13.20 -25.78
C SER A 150 -9.56 -14.67 -26.15
N LYS A 151 -10.38 -14.95 -27.18
CA LYS A 151 -10.46 -16.29 -27.79
C LYS A 151 -9.16 -16.63 -28.53
N GLU A 152 -8.58 -15.63 -29.17
CA GLU A 152 -7.28 -15.70 -29.84
C GLU A 152 -6.14 -15.63 -28.82
N LYS A 153 -5.21 -16.58 -28.89
CA LYS A 153 -4.06 -16.67 -27.97
C LYS A 153 -2.75 -16.13 -28.55
N LYS A 154 -2.77 -15.62 -29.79
CA LYS A 154 -1.57 -15.06 -30.43
C LYS A 154 -1.13 -13.77 -29.73
N GLU A 155 0.13 -13.74 -29.32
CA GLU A 155 0.81 -12.55 -28.81
C GLU A 155 1.03 -11.54 -29.95
N ASP A 156 0.33 -10.41 -29.89
CA ASP A 156 0.45 -9.31 -30.86
C ASP A 156 0.56 -7.93 -30.19
N GLY A 157 0.67 -7.89 -28.85
CA GLY A 157 0.71 -6.68 -28.03
C GLY A 157 -0.60 -5.88 -27.98
N ARG A 158 -1.67 -6.33 -28.63
CA ARG A 158 -2.99 -5.67 -28.66
C ARG A 158 -3.99 -6.34 -27.71
N ARG A 159 -3.76 -7.60 -27.37
CA ARG A 159 -4.61 -8.42 -26.49
C ARG A 159 -4.10 -8.43 -25.05
N ASP A 160 -5.01 -8.79 -24.15
CA ASP A 160 -4.67 -9.05 -22.75
C ASP A 160 -4.76 -10.56 -22.48
N LEU A 161 -3.61 -11.22 -22.54
CA LEU A 161 -3.48 -12.69 -22.42
C LEU A 161 -3.07 -13.12 -21.01
N ASP A 162 -2.66 -12.19 -20.17
CA ASP A 162 -2.12 -12.43 -18.84
C ASP A 162 -3.03 -11.91 -17.71
N ALA A 163 -4.05 -11.10 -17.98
CA ALA A 163 -5.11 -10.80 -17.04
C ALA A 163 -5.90 -12.05 -16.64
N ALA A 164 -6.47 -12.01 -15.43
CA ALA A 164 -7.33 -13.07 -14.91
C ALA A 164 -8.53 -12.47 -14.16
N TYR A 165 -9.58 -13.26 -13.98
CA TYR A 165 -10.71 -12.84 -13.16
C TYR A 165 -10.32 -12.78 -11.69
N GLY A 166 -10.56 -11.62 -11.07
CA GLY A 166 -10.55 -11.44 -9.62
C GLY A 166 -11.97 -11.40 -9.07
N VAL A 167 -12.12 -11.81 -7.81
CA VAL A 167 -13.38 -11.76 -7.06
C VAL A 167 -13.09 -11.19 -5.69
N LYS A 168 -13.86 -10.17 -5.26
CA LYS A 168 -13.82 -9.60 -3.92
C LYS A 168 -15.24 -9.61 -3.38
N THR A 169 -15.44 -10.33 -2.28
CA THR A 169 -16.74 -10.47 -1.61
C THR A 169 -16.76 -9.59 -0.39
N TYR A 170 -17.64 -8.60 -0.40
CA TYR A 170 -17.93 -7.74 0.74
C TYR A 170 -19.08 -8.35 1.52
N ARG A 171 -18.93 -8.43 2.84
CA ARG A 171 -19.98 -8.89 3.75
C ARG A 171 -20.15 -7.87 4.85
N GLY A 172 -21.38 -7.68 5.30
CA GLY A 172 -21.66 -6.86 6.46
C GLY A 172 -22.97 -7.26 7.13
N THR A 173 -23.23 -6.66 8.28
CA THR A 173 -24.50 -6.78 8.99
C THR A 173 -25.17 -5.43 8.97
N ARG A 174 -26.45 -5.38 8.62
CA ARG A 174 -27.28 -4.18 8.66
C ARG A 174 -27.68 -3.86 10.10
N GLU A 175 -28.21 -2.65 10.32
CA GLU A 175 -28.71 -2.22 11.64
C GLU A 175 -29.83 -3.11 12.17
N ASP A 176 -30.62 -3.73 11.27
CA ASP A 176 -31.67 -4.69 11.60
C ASP A 176 -31.15 -6.11 11.93
N GLY A 177 -29.83 -6.31 11.95
CA GLY A 177 -29.19 -7.60 12.22
C GLY A 177 -29.10 -8.54 11.01
N SER A 178 -29.68 -8.19 9.85
CA SER A 178 -29.58 -9.00 8.64
C SER A 178 -28.20 -8.90 7.99
N THR A 179 -27.70 -10.00 7.45
CA THR A 179 -26.40 -10.02 6.76
C THR A 179 -26.58 -9.69 5.29
N TRP A 180 -25.64 -8.94 4.71
CA TRP A 180 -25.57 -8.68 3.27
C TRP A 180 -24.25 -9.16 2.70
N GLU A 181 -24.30 -9.62 1.45
CA GLU A 181 -23.13 -10.01 0.67
C GLU A 181 -23.15 -9.30 -0.68
N LYS A 182 -22.04 -8.67 -1.06
CA LYS A 182 -21.82 -8.09 -2.40
C LYS A 182 -20.57 -8.70 -3.00
N VAL A 183 -20.73 -9.45 -4.09
CA VAL A 183 -19.62 -10.01 -4.85
C VAL A 183 -19.27 -9.07 -6.00
N VAL A 184 -18.04 -8.56 -6.00
CA VAL A 184 -17.48 -7.77 -7.09
C VAL A 184 -16.51 -8.64 -7.88
N ARG A 185 -16.74 -8.75 -9.19
CA ARG A 185 -15.88 -9.50 -10.12
C ARG A 185 -15.31 -8.55 -11.17
N TRP A 186 -14.02 -8.68 -11.46
CA TRP A 186 -13.36 -7.93 -12.53
C TRP A 186 -12.41 -8.83 -13.31
N PHE A 187 -12.15 -8.50 -14.57
CA PHE A 187 -11.08 -9.11 -15.36
C PHE A 187 -9.90 -8.14 -15.40
N GLY A 188 -8.72 -8.57 -14.96
CA GLY A 188 -7.56 -7.69 -14.92
C GLY A 188 -6.49 -8.15 -13.95
N TYR A 189 -6.04 -7.19 -13.14
CA TYR A 189 -4.88 -7.29 -12.26
C TYR A 189 -5.22 -6.86 -10.83
N LYS A 190 -4.25 -7.03 -9.95
CA LYS A 190 -4.22 -6.49 -8.59
C LYS A 190 -2.90 -5.77 -8.36
N LEU A 191 -2.97 -4.58 -7.78
CA LEU A 191 -1.84 -3.89 -7.19
C LEU A 191 -1.92 -4.10 -5.69
N HIS A 192 -0.95 -4.81 -5.12
CA HIS A 192 -0.84 -5.04 -3.68
C HIS A 192 0.11 -4.00 -3.11
N LEU A 193 -0.24 -3.39 -1.99
CA LEU A 193 0.48 -2.27 -1.41
C LEU A 193 0.73 -2.49 0.06
N VAL A 194 1.92 -2.08 0.51
CA VAL A 194 2.19 -1.68 1.88
C VAL A 194 2.45 -0.18 1.85
N VAL A 195 1.75 0.56 2.71
CA VAL A 195 1.88 2.02 2.82
C VAL A 195 2.23 2.41 4.23
N ASP A 196 2.99 3.49 4.39
CA ASP A 196 3.10 4.18 5.66
C ASP A 196 1.78 4.91 5.94
N ALA A 197 1.13 4.54 7.03
CA ALA A 197 -0.21 5.03 7.35
C ALA A 197 -0.21 6.45 7.92
N GLN A 198 0.95 6.96 8.37
CA GLN A 198 1.09 8.31 8.93
C GLN A 198 1.19 9.37 7.83
N HIS A 199 2.08 9.14 6.86
CA HIS A 199 2.35 10.05 5.76
C HIS A 199 1.52 9.72 4.51
N GLU A 200 0.91 8.54 4.48
CA GLU A 200 0.11 8.02 3.37
C GLU A 200 0.95 7.91 2.09
N LEU A 201 2.10 7.26 2.19
CA LEU A 201 3.04 7.07 1.09
C LEU A 201 3.37 5.58 0.94
N PRO A 202 3.51 5.07 -0.30
CA PRO A 202 3.81 3.67 -0.53
C PRO A 202 5.21 3.31 -0.02
N VAL A 203 5.33 2.11 0.55
CA VAL A 203 6.56 1.54 1.12
C VAL A 203 6.98 0.29 0.36
N ALA A 204 6.02 -0.51 -0.09
CA ALA A 204 6.27 -1.67 -0.95
C ALA A 204 5.06 -1.92 -1.83
N TYR A 205 5.28 -2.53 -3.00
CA TYR A 205 4.19 -2.91 -3.89
C TYR A 205 4.54 -4.13 -4.74
N THR A 206 3.50 -4.82 -5.23
CA THR A 206 3.61 -5.80 -6.32
C THR A 206 2.37 -5.75 -7.22
N VAL A 207 2.54 -6.06 -8.51
CA VAL A 207 1.42 -6.18 -9.44
C VAL A 207 1.30 -7.62 -9.93
N THR A 208 0.09 -8.17 -9.76
CA THR A 208 -0.23 -9.58 -10.07
C THR A 208 -1.50 -9.68 -10.91
N LYS A 209 -1.78 -10.89 -11.43
CA LYS A 209 -3.07 -11.20 -12.07
C LYS A 209 -4.23 -11.05 -11.06
N GLY A 210 -5.43 -10.76 -11.56
CA GLY A 210 -6.63 -10.53 -10.74
C GLY A 210 -7.00 -11.70 -9.82
N SER A 211 -6.64 -12.93 -10.19
CA SER A 211 -6.92 -14.14 -9.43
C SER A 211 -5.96 -14.40 -8.26
N ARG A 212 -4.89 -13.61 -8.10
CA ARG A 212 -3.91 -13.81 -7.02
C ARG A 212 -4.56 -13.56 -5.66
N SER A 213 -4.23 -14.41 -4.70
CA SER A 213 -4.69 -14.31 -3.31
C SER A 213 -3.95 -13.19 -2.57
N ASP A 214 -4.71 -12.34 -1.86
CA ASP A 214 -4.17 -11.17 -1.17
C ASP A 214 -3.26 -11.58 0.00
N VAL A 215 -3.67 -12.55 0.82
CA VAL A 215 -2.85 -13.04 1.94
C VAL A 215 -1.52 -13.66 1.48
N LYS A 216 -1.53 -14.43 0.38
CA LYS A 216 -0.30 -15.02 -0.18
C LYS A 216 0.66 -13.93 -0.65
N GLU A 217 0.12 -12.87 -1.27
CA GLU A 217 0.93 -11.76 -1.72
C GLU A 217 1.39 -10.85 -0.57
N GLY A 218 0.62 -10.78 0.52
CA GLY A 218 1.05 -10.12 1.76
C GLY A 218 2.34 -10.73 2.33
N HIS A 219 2.49 -12.06 2.29
CA HIS A 219 3.76 -12.71 2.65
C HIS A 219 4.90 -12.34 1.71
N VAL A 220 4.65 -12.35 0.40
CA VAL A 220 5.65 -11.96 -0.60
C VAL A 220 6.09 -10.51 -0.38
N LEU A 221 5.17 -9.59 -0.08
CA LEU A 221 5.50 -8.20 0.23
C LEU A 221 6.40 -8.09 1.46
N LEU A 222 6.15 -8.86 2.52
CA LEU A 222 7.05 -8.90 3.68
C LEU A 222 8.43 -9.47 3.34
N ASP A 223 8.50 -10.55 2.53
CA ASP A 223 9.77 -11.11 2.04
C ASP A 223 10.57 -10.05 1.27
N GLU A 224 9.90 -9.30 0.41
CA GLU A 224 10.53 -8.27 -0.41
C GLU A 224 10.96 -7.06 0.42
N MET A 225 10.16 -6.65 1.41
CA MET A 225 10.57 -5.62 2.36
C MET A 225 11.78 -6.04 3.19
N GLU A 226 11.86 -7.31 3.61
CA GLU A 226 13.02 -7.82 4.34
C GLU A 226 14.31 -7.78 3.51
N LYS A 227 14.21 -8.13 2.22
CA LYS A 227 15.36 -8.09 1.31
C LYS A 227 15.79 -6.66 0.96
N ARG A 228 14.83 -5.78 0.68
CA ARG A 228 15.09 -4.45 0.09
C ARG A 228 15.20 -3.35 1.13
N HIS A 229 14.40 -3.42 2.18
CA HIS A 229 14.28 -2.41 3.24
C HIS A 229 14.25 -3.06 4.64
N PRO A 230 15.26 -3.85 5.06
CA PRO A 230 15.24 -4.53 6.35
C PRO A 230 15.07 -3.57 7.54
N GLU A 231 15.66 -2.37 7.45
CA GLU A 231 15.52 -1.33 8.47
C GLU A 231 14.06 -0.84 8.62
N MET A 232 13.27 -0.92 7.55
CA MET A 232 11.84 -0.60 7.58
C MET A 232 11.04 -1.60 8.44
N LEU A 233 11.36 -2.89 8.34
CA LEU A 233 10.71 -3.91 9.17
C LEU A 233 11.14 -3.80 10.63
N LYS A 234 12.42 -3.49 10.90
CA LYS A 234 12.92 -3.31 12.26
C LYS A 234 12.25 -2.15 13.01
N LYS A 235 11.92 -1.06 12.30
CA LYS A 235 11.26 0.11 12.90
C LYS A 235 9.73 0.03 12.91
N ALA A 236 9.14 -0.86 12.12
CA ALA A 236 7.70 -1.01 12.05
C ALA A 236 7.14 -1.52 13.39
N GLU A 237 6.09 -0.88 13.89
CA GLU A 237 5.49 -1.22 15.18
C GLU A 237 4.15 -1.92 15.02
N VAL A 238 3.40 -1.52 14.00
CA VAL A 238 2.02 -1.95 13.76
C VAL A 238 1.84 -2.18 12.27
N LEU A 239 1.19 -3.29 11.94
CA LEU A 239 0.71 -3.56 10.59
C LEU A 239 -0.80 -3.78 10.62
N THR A 240 -1.51 -2.93 9.88
CA THR A 240 -2.96 -2.99 9.73
C THR A 240 -3.32 -3.57 8.37
N ALA A 241 -4.36 -4.40 8.31
CA ALA A 241 -4.86 -4.93 7.05
C ALA A 241 -6.35 -5.28 7.16
N ASP A 242 -6.99 -5.50 6.01
CA ASP A 242 -8.37 -5.98 5.98
C ASP A 242 -8.49 -7.44 6.43
N ARG A 243 -9.73 -7.86 6.69
CA ARG A 243 -10.06 -9.22 7.12
C ARG A 243 -9.61 -10.31 6.11
N GLY A 244 -9.35 -9.97 4.85
CA GLY A 244 -8.80 -10.88 3.85
C GLY A 244 -7.39 -11.37 4.17
N TYR A 245 -6.64 -10.61 4.99
CA TYR A 245 -5.28 -10.96 5.43
C TYR A 245 -5.23 -11.71 6.77
N ASP A 246 -6.37 -12.03 7.39
CA ASP A 246 -6.39 -12.74 8.67
C ASP A 246 -5.97 -14.20 8.52
N ASP A 247 -4.69 -14.45 8.67
CA ASP A 247 -4.04 -15.75 8.57
C ASP A 247 -3.03 -15.95 9.71
N SER A 248 -3.09 -17.12 10.35
CA SER A 248 -2.27 -17.42 11.51
C SER A 248 -0.77 -17.31 11.23
N LYS A 249 -0.31 -17.66 10.02
CA LYS A 249 1.11 -17.57 9.65
C LYS A 249 1.52 -16.12 9.46
N LEU A 250 0.70 -15.31 8.78
CA LEU A 250 0.98 -13.89 8.61
C LEU A 250 1.04 -13.15 9.95
N LEU A 251 0.04 -13.38 10.81
CA LEU A 251 -0.01 -12.77 12.15
C LEU A 251 1.18 -13.20 13.01
N SER A 252 1.53 -14.49 12.96
CA SER A 252 2.67 -15.01 13.73
C SER A 252 3.98 -14.44 13.22
N ARG A 253 4.19 -14.42 11.91
CA ARG A 253 5.38 -13.84 11.27
C ARG A 253 5.56 -12.36 11.63
N CYS A 254 4.49 -11.56 11.58
CA CYS A 254 4.55 -10.15 11.98
C CYS A 254 5.15 -9.99 13.39
N TRP A 255 4.65 -10.77 14.36
CA TRP A 255 5.04 -10.61 15.75
C TRP A 255 6.35 -11.34 16.10
N ASP A 256 6.48 -12.60 15.72
CA ASP A 256 7.58 -13.47 16.16
C ASP A 256 8.88 -13.17 15.42
N GLU A 257 8.81 -12.85 14.12
CA GLU A 257 10.00 -12.57 13.31
C GLU A 257 10.38 -11.09 13.35
N TYR A 258 9.38 -10.20 13.28
CA TYR A 258 9.63 -8.76 13.11
C TYR A 258 9.27 -7.89 14.32
N GLY A 259 8.58 -8.43 15.34
CA GLY A 259 8.11 -7.64 16.47
C GLY A 259 6.99 -6.63 16.12
N ILE A 260 6.42 -6.74 14.93
CA ILE A 260 5.33 -5.91 14.42
C ILE A 260 4.01 -6.43 14.98
N LYS A 261 3.19 -5.54 15.55
CA LYS A 261 1.89 -5.90 16.13
C LYS A 261 0.83 -5.94 15.03
N PRO A 262 0.29 -7.12 14.68
CA PRO A 262 -0.74 -7.20 13.66
C PRO A 262 -2.09 -6.71 14.21
N VAL A 263 -2.74 -5.82 13.45
CA VAL A 263 -4.07 -5.28 13.73
C VAL A 263 -4.95 -5.56 12.50
N ILE A 264 -5.40 -6.80 12.40
CA ILE A 264 -6.14 -7.35 11.25
C ILE A 264 -7.46 -7.92 11.76
N ASP A 265 -8.58 -7.51 11.17
CA ASP A 265 -9.91 -7.97 11.60
C ASP A 265 -10.12 -9.47 11.36
N THR A 266 -10.83 -10.17 12.24
CA THR A 266 -10.92 -11.64 12.24
C THR A 266 -11.96 -12.15 11.24
N ARG A 267 -11.58 -13.19 10.49
CA ARG A 267 -12.50 -14.06 9.76
C ARG A 267 -13.28 -14.95 10.72
N ARG A 268 -14.58 -14.69 10.82
CA ARG A 268 -15.57 -15.60 11.42
C ARG A 268 -15.52 -16.96 10.72
N MET A 269 -15.07 -17.99 11.44
CA MET A 269 -14.88 -19.37 11.02
C MET A 269 -15.54 -20.37 11.98
N TRP A 270 -15.91 -19.95 13.19
CA TRP A 270 -16.63 -20.82 14.12
C TRP A 270 -18.00 -21.19 13.54
N LYS A 271 -18.45 -22.43 13.77
CA LYS A 271 -19.70 -22.96 13.21
C LYS A 271 -20.91 -22.35 13.93
N ASP A 272 -22.04 -22.29 13.23
CA ASP A 272 -23.29 -21.69 13.73
C ASP A 272 -23.68 -22.24 15.11
N GLY A 273 -23.57 -21.39 16.14
CA GLY A 273 -23.92 -21.68 17.53
C GLY A 273 -22.77 -21.63 18.54
N GLU A 274 -21.50 -21.80 18.12
CA GLU A 274 -20.36 -21.64 19.03
C GLU A 274 -20.16 -20.16 19.37
N GLN A 275 -20.65 -19.71 20.53
CA GLN A 275 -20.42 -18.34 21.00
C GLN A 275 -19.07 -18.18 21.72
N THR A 276 -18.63 -19.22 22.41
CA THR A 276 -17.44 -19.19 23.26
C THR A 276 -16.76 -20.56 23.31
N ARG A 277 -15.43 -20.57 23.51
CA ARG A 277 -14.65 -21.78 23.79
C ARG A 277 -13.99 -21.71 25.15
N LEU A 278 -13.87 -22.85 25.82
CA LEU A 278 -13.15 -22.96 27.09
C LEU A 278 -11.69 -22.61 26.88
N LEU A 279 -11.15 -21.73 27.73
CA LEU A 279 -9.73 -21.41 27.73
C LEU A 279 -8.94 -22.63 28.23
N PRO A 280 -7.95 -23.15 27.48
CA PRO A 280 -7.21 -24.35 27.88
C PRO A 280 -6.61 -24.23 29.29
N GLY A 281 -6.76 -25.28 30.10
CA GLY A 281 -6.27 -25.30 31.49
C GLY A 281 -7.17 -24.60 32.51
N HIS A 282 -8.34 -24.10 32.11
CA HIS A 282 -9.31 -23.46 32.99
C HIS A 282 -10.67 -24.17 32.94
N THR A 283 -11.44 -24.05 34.02
CA THR A 283 -12.80 -24.62 34.13
C THR A 283 -13.90 -23.58 34.02
N ASN A 284 -13.60 -22.32 34.34
CA ASN A 284 -14.59 -21.23 34.39
C ASN A 284 -14.22 -20.01 33.54
N VAL A 285 -13.29 -20.15 32.60
CA VAL A 285 -12.86 -19.07 31.71
C VAL A 285 -13.07 -19.49 30.27
N VAL A 286 -13.74 -18.63 29.50
CA VAL A 286 -14.00 -18.83 28.08
C VAL A 286 -13.55 -17.61 27.29
N TYR A 287 -13.43 -17.76 25.98
CA TYR A 287 -13.19 -16.65 25.07
C TYR A 287 -14.09 -16.75 23.84
N ASP A 288 -14.37 -15.61 23.21
CA ASP A 288 -15.07 -15.55 21.94
C ASP A 288 -14.09 -15.36 20.77
N GLU A 289 -14.59 -15.52 19.55
CA GLU A 289 -13.82 -15.34 18.33
C GLU A 289 -13.43 -13.87 18.07
N GLY A 290 -14.06 -12.92 18.79
CA GLY A 290 -13.66 -11.52 18.82
C GLY A 290 -12.44 -11.26 19.71
N GLY A 291 -11.99 -12.23 20.51
CA GLY A 291 -10.86 -12.12 21.42
C GLY A 291 -11.21 -11.63 22.82
N ALA A 292 -12.49 -11.35 23.10
CA ALA A 292 -12.92 -11.05 24.45
C ALA A 292 -12.88 -12.33 25.29
N VAL A 293 -12.45 -12.18 26.55
CA VAL A 293 -12.30 -13.27 27.50
C VAL A 293 -13.29 -13.05 28.63
N TYR A 294 -13.99 -14.09 29.03
CA TYR A 294 -15.04 -14.05 30.04
C TYR A 294 -14.73 -15.05 31.15
N CYS A 295 -15.07 -14.70 32.38
CA CYS A 295 -15.11 -15.64 33.51
C CYS A 295 -16.56 -15.91 33.91
N TYR A 296 -16.82 -17.13 34.40
CA TYR A 296 -18.06 -17.52 35.04
C TYR A 296 -17.87 -17.55 36.55
N CYS A 297 -18.81 -16.94 37.28
CA CYS A 297 -18.88 -17.04 38.73
C CYS A 297 -19.05 -18.51 39.14
N PRO A 298 -18.17 -19.09 39.98
CA PRO A 298 -18.29 -20.49 40.40
C PRO A 298 -19.57 -20.80 41.18
N GLU A 299 -20.20 -19.79 41.78
CA GLU A 299 -21.40 -19.95 42.60
C GLU A 299 -22.69 -19.72 41.80
N THR A 300 -22.76 -18.62 41.05
CA THR A 300 -24.00 -18.21 40.36
C THR A 300 -24.03 -18.57 38.88
N GLY A 301 -22.90 -18.96 38.29
CA GLY A 301 -22.78 -19.14 36.84
C GLY A 301 -22.88 -17.83 36.03
N ALA A 302 -22.85 -16.66 36.69
CA ALA A 302 -22.90 -15.38 35.98
C ALA A 302 -21.65 -15.15 35.11
N ARG A 303 -21.84 -14.89 33.82
CA ARG A 303 -20.77 -14.56 32.87
C ARG A 303 -20.40 -13.09 32.97
N GLN A 304 -19.11 -12.80 33.09
CA GLN A 304 -18.57 -11.43 33.12
C GLN A 304 -17.34 -11.32 32.21
N GLN A 305 -17.27 -10.25 31.40
CA GLN A 305 -16.09 -9.99 30.56
C GLN A 305 -14.92 -9.54 31.42
N MET A 306 -13.78 -10.23 31.31
CA MET A 306 -12.56 -9.90 32.03
C MET A 306 -11.93 -8.61 31.48
N SER A 307 -11.37 -7.79 32.37
CA SER A 307 -10.67 -6.56 32.00
C SER A 307 -9.35 -6.86 31.31
N ASN A 308 -8.97 -6.05 30.32
CA ASN A 308 -7.66 -6.15 29.68
C ASN A 308 -6.58 -5.55 30.60
N GLY A 309 -5.68 -6.39 31.11
CA GLY A 309 -4.57 -6.03 32.00
C GLY A 309 -3.25 -5.72 31.29
N GLY A 310 -3.25 -5.70 29.95
CA GLY A 310 -2.07 -5.40 29.14
C GLY A 310 -1.37 -6.63 28.57
N PHE A 311 -0.43 -6.38 27.65
CA PHE A 311 0.39 -7.40 27.01
C PHE A 311 1.74 -7.53 27.74
N GLU A 312 2.06 -8.73 28.19
CA GLU A 312 3.32 -9.06 28.85
C GLU A 312 4.28 -9.69 27.80
N LYS A 313 5.16 -8.86 27.22
CA LYS A 313 6.04 -9.24 26.10
C LYS A 313 6.88 -10.48 26.39
N ASP A 314 7.57 -10.51 27.54
CA ASP A 314 8.50 -11.59 27.90
C ASP A 314 7.81 -12.95 28.11
N ARG A 315 6.51 -12.93 28.38
CA ARG A 315 5.69 -14.15 28.57
C ARG A 315 4.89 -14.51 27.32
N GLY A 316 4.80 -13.62 26.33
CA GLY A 316 3.92 -13.79 25.17
C GLY A 316 2.46 -13.97 25.57
N THR A 317 1.99 -13.24 26.59
CA THR A 317 0.63 -13.40 27.15
C THR A 317 -0.12 -12.08 27.26
N LEU A 318 -1.43 -12.13 27.03
CA LEU A 318 -2.36 -11.09 27.43
C LEU A 318 -2.84 -11.34 28.86
N LYS A 319 -2.59 -10.38 29.75
CA LYS A 319 -3.12 -10.42 31.12
C LYS A 319 -4.60 -10.04 31.08
N LYS A 320 -5.46 -10.87 31.67
CA LYS A 320 -6.89 -10.60 31.85
C LYS A 320 -7.20 -10.54 33.34
N VAL A 321 -7.75 -9.43 33.81
CA VAL A 321 -7.98 -9.19 35.24
C VAL A 321 -9.43 -9.51 35.58
N CYS A 322 -9.64 -10.14 36.75
CA CYS A 322 -10.97 -10.40 37.28
C CYS A 322 -11.79 -9.10 37.34
N PRO A 323 -13.04 -9.08 36.81
CA PRO A 323 -13.90 -7.90 36.84
C PRO A 323 -14.14 -7.34 38.25
N ALA A 324 -14.31 -8.22 39.25
CA ALA A 324 -14.48 -7.82 40.65
C ALA A 324 -13.26 -7.08 41.21
N LYS A 325 -12.06 -7.37 40.69
CA LYS A 325 -10.82 -6.68 41.06
C LYS A 325 -10.60 -5.41 40.25
N ALA A 326 -10.89 -5.45 38.95
CA ALA A 326 -10.64 -4.34 38.03
C ALA A 326 -11.65 -3.20 38.19
N TYR A 327 -12.92 -3.53 38.39
CA TYR A 327 -14.03 -2.58 38.40
C TYR A 327 -14.70 -2.45 39.78
N GLY A 328 -14.26 -3.22 40.78
CA GLY A 328 -14.84 -3.19 42.11
C GLY A 328 -16.24 -3.80 42.22
N ILE A 329 -16.67 -4.60 41.23
CA ILE A 329 -17.99 -5.25 41.26
C ILE A 329 -18.04 -6.38 42.30
N THR A 330 -19.19 -6.55 42.94
CA THR A 330 -19.43 -7.67 43.87
C THR A 330 -19.62 -8.97 43.10
N CYS A 331 -18.86 -10.01 43.45
CA CYS A 331 -18.98 -11.35 42.88
C CYS A 331 -19.11 -12.35 44.04
N GLN A 332 -20.20 -13.10 44.10
CA GLN A 332 -20.53 -13.99 45.22
C GLN A 332 -19.49 -15.12 45.35
N GLY A 333 -19.18 -15.81 44.26
CA GLY A 333 -18.16 -16.87 44.26
C GLY A 333 -16.72 -16.39 44.21
N ARG A 334 -16.40 -15.16 44.64
CA ARG A 334 -15.04 -14.59 44.53
C ARG A 334 -14.01 -15.35 45.37
N GLU A 335 -14.38 -15.77 46.58
CA GLU A 335 -13.46 -16.42 47.52
C GLU A 335 -12.99 -17.79 47.02
N GLN A 336 -13.89 -18.57 46.41
CA GLN A 336 -13.58 -19.87 45.81
C GLN A 336 -13.16 -19.81 44.33
N CYS A 337 -13.02 -18.61 43.75
CA CYS A 337 -12.74 -18.47 42.33
C CYS A 337 -11.27 -18.73 42.00
N PRO A 338 -10.95 -19.76 41.18
CA PRO A 338 -9.56 -20.12 40.85
C PRO A 338 -8.84 -19.02 40.04
N VAL A 339 -9.59 -18.05 39.51
CA VAL A 339 -9.10 -16.95 38.66
C VAL A 339 -9.37 -15.57 39.25
N ALA A 340 -9.62 -15.47 40.57
CA ALA A 340 -9.86 -14.20 41.26
C ALA A 340 -8.70 -13.18 41.10
N GLY A 341 -7.47 -13.66 40.93
CA GLY A 341 -6.29 -12.84 40.65
C GLY A 341 -6.18 -12.34 39.19
N GLY A 342 -6.97 -12.91 38.28
CA GLY A 342 -6.82 -12.79 36.83
C GLY A 342 -6.12 -14.00 36.20
N VAL A 343 -6.10 -14.04 34.87
CA VAL A 343 -5.45 -15.08 34.06
C VAL A 343 -4.48 -14.47 33.06
N ARG A 344 -3.60 -15.31 32.51
CA ARG A 344 -2.72 -14.96 31.40
C ARG A 344 -3.08 -15.85 30.22
N VAL A 345 -3.46 -15.22 29.12
CA VAL A 345 -3.81 -15.93 27.88
C VAL A 345 -2.61 -15.87 26.96
N ALA A 346 -1.96 -17.02 26.71
CA ALA A 346 -0.86 -17.10 25.78
C ALA A 346 -1.35 -16.82 24.35
N LEU A 347 -0.58 -16.06 23.57
CA LEU A 347 -0.92 -15.82 22.17
C LEU A 347 -1.01 -17.13 21.36
N ALA A 348 -0.26 -18.16 21.78
CA ALA A 348 -0.26 -19.49 21.16
C ALA A 348 -1.59 -20.26 21.29
N VAL A 349 -2.49 -19.86 22.20
CA VAL A 349 -3.82 -20.48 22.32
C VAL A 349 -4.58 -20.38 21.00
N ASP A 350 -4.55 -19.20 20.38
CA ASP A 350 -5.05 -18.98 19.03
C ASP A 350 -4.39 -17.70 18.48
N ARG A 351 -3.47 -17.86 17.52
CA ARG A 351 -2.66 -16.76 16.97
C ARG A 351 -3.46 -15.76 16.14
N ARG A 352 -4.69 -16.10 15.74
CA ARG A 352 -5.59 -15.17 15.05
C ARG A 352 -6.40 -14.36 16.04
N ILE A 353 -6.85 -14.99 17.13
CA ILE A 353 -7.69 -14.33 18.13
C ILE A 353 -6.84 -13.49 19.09
N PHE A 354 -5.77 -14.08 19.63
CA PHE A 354 -4.91 -13.44 20.62
C PHE A 354 -3.66 -12.88 19.96
N THR A 355 -3.63 -11.56 19.81
CA THR A 355 -2.48 -10.80 19.30
C THR A 355 -1.92 -9.87 20.39
N PRO A 356 -0.71 -9.28 20.20
CA PRO A 356 -0.11 -8.37 21.18
C PRO A 356 -0.96 -7.14 21.54
N ILE A 357 -1.93 -6.78 20.71
CA ILE A 357 -2.93 -5.75 21.00
C ILE A 357 -4.28 -6.45 21.09
N ALA A 358 -4.80 -6.61 22.30
CA ALA A 358 -6.09 -7.24 22.55
C ALA A 358 -7.20 -6.60 21.69
N ARG A 359 -7.96 -7.42 20.95
CA ARG A 359 -8.91 -7.00 19.92
C ARG A 359 -10.04 -6.13 20.45
N GLU A 360 -10.50 -6.40 21.67
CA GLU A 360 -11.54 -5.66 22.36
C GLU A 360 -11.05 -4.33 22.97
N SER A 361 -9.74 -4.02 22.88
CA SER A 361 -9.19 -2.81 23.48
C SER A 361 -9.40 -1.56 22.64
N TYR A 362 -9.52 -0.40 23.31
CA TYR A 362 -9.53 0.90 22.65
C TYR A 362 -8.29 1.15 21.78
N LYS A 363 -7.14 0.57 22.19
CA LYS A 363 -5.90 0.65 21.41
C LYS A 363 -6.06 -0.03 20.05
N TRP A 364 -6.67 -1.22 20.00
CA TRP A 364 -6.94 -1.91 18.74
C TRP A 364 -7.79 -1.05 17.80
N ALA A 365 -8.89 -0.49 18.30
CA ALA A 365 -9.76 0.38 17.51
C ALA A 365 -9.07 1.69 17.05
N LYS A 366 -8.13 2.21 17.83
CA LYS A 366 -7.31 3.37 17.45
C LYS A 366 -6.33 3.01 16.33
N GLU A 367 -5.60 1.90 16.47
CA GLU A 367 -4.63 1.47 15.45
C GLU A 367 -5.35 1.04 14.16
N TYR A 368 -6.49 0.34 14.24
CA TYR A 368 -7.23 -0.12 13.06
C TYR A 368 -7.75 1.02 12.18
N ARG A 369 -7.99 2.22 12.74
CA ARG A 369 -8.38 3.41 11.96
C ARG A 369 -7.31 3.85 10.96
N TYR A 370 -6.03 3.58 11.24
CA TYR A 370 -4.93 3.88 10.32
C TYR A 370 -4.99 3.03 9.03
N ARG A 371 -5.72 1.90 9.04
CA ARG A 371 -5.95 1.09 7.83
C ARG A 371 -6.47 1.93 6.66
N THR A 372 -7.32 2.92 6.92
CA THR A 372 -7.90 3.80 5.89
C THR A 372 -6.87 4.60 5.08
N ALA A 373 -5.62 4.70 5.55
CA ALA A 373 -4.54 5.35 4.80
C ALA A 373 -4.28 4.66 3.45
N VAL A 374 -4.34 3.33 3.40
CA VAL A 374 -4.14 2.57 2.14
C VAL A 374 -5.27 2.83 1.16
N GLU A 375 -6.51 3.03 1.63
CA GLU A 375 -7.65 3.39 0.80
C GLU A 375 -7.47 4.79 0.17
N ARG A 376 -6.86 5.73 0.90
CA ARG A 376 -6.52 7.07 0.38
C ARG A 376 -5.39 7.04 -0.65
N VAL A 377 -4.40 6.16 -0.48
CA VAL A 377 -3.37 5.90 -1.51
C VAL A 377 -4.01 5.28 -2.76
N ASN A 378 -4.87 4.28 -2.56
CA ASN A 378 -5.64 3.64 -3.64
C ASN A 378 -6.51 4.64 -4.42
N SER A 379 -7.14 5.59 -3.74
CA SER A 379 -7.93 6.65 -4.37
C SER A 379 -7.09 7.59 -5.23
N ARG A 380 -5.87 7.97 -4.79
CA ARG A 380 -4.93 8.75 -5.61
C ARG A 380 -4.52 8.00 -6.87
N LEU A 381 -4.34 6.68 -6.78
CA LEU A 381 -4.04 5.85 -7.96
C LEU A 381 -5.20 5.84 -8.96
N ASP A 382 -6.44 5.69 -8.50
CA ASP A 382 -7.60 5.73 -9.41
C ASP A 382 -7.75 7.08 -10.10
N VAL A 383 -7.81 8.15 -9.28
CA VAL A 383 -8.27 9.45 -9.72
C VAL A 383 -7.11 10.24 -10.32
N SER A 384 -6.02 10.42 -9.58
CA SER A 384 -4.90 11.28 -10.00
C SER A 384 -3.95 10.59 -10.98
N PHE A 385 -3.78 9.27 -10.88
CA PHE A 385 -2.95 8.52 -11.83
C PHE A 385 -3.76 7.78 -12.92
N GLY A 386 -5.08 7.94 -12.93
CA GLY A 386 -5.96 7.52 -14.02
C GLY A 386 -6.16 6.01 -14.15
N PHE A 387 -5.90 5.22 -13.11
CA PHE A 387 -6.10 3.76 -13.14
C PHE A 387 -7.59 3.33 -13.15
N GLU A 388 -8.53 4.26 -12.95
CA GLU A 388 -9.96 3.99 -13.18
C GLU A 388 -10.33 4.10 -14.67
N ARG A 389 -9.64 4.99 -15.41
CA ARG A 389 -9.92 5.31 -16.83
C ARG A 389 -8.65 5.23 -17.66
N HIS A 390 -8.21 4.01 -17.93
CA HIS A 390 -6.98 3.72 -18.69
C HIS A 390 -7.21 2.79 -19.87
N THR A 391 -6.27 2.75 -20.80
CA THR A 391 -6.29 1.84 -21.97
C THR A 391 -5.18 0.76 -21.90
N ILE A 392 -4.74 0.44 -20.68
CA ILE A 392 -3.60 -0.47 -20.43
C ILE A 392 -4.05 -1.93 -20.57
N ARG A 393 -3.23 -2.71 -21.29
CA ARG A 393 -3.32 -4.17 -21.45
C ARG A 393 -1.93 -4.78 -21.29
N GLY A 394 -1.86 -5.94 -20.66
CA GLY A 394 -0.62 -6.67 -20.41
C GLY A 394 -0.01 -6.35 -19.04
N LEU A 395 0.41 -7.39 -18.32
CA LEU A 395 0.94 -7.32 -16.97
C LEU A 395 2.24 -6.53 -16.91
N ALA A 396 3.14 -6.72 -17.88
CA ALA A 396 4.40 -5.96 -17.94
C ALA A 396 4.15 -4.45 -18.06
N LYS A 397 3.18 -4.06 -18.89
CA LYS A 397 2.78 -2.66 -19.04
C LYS A 397 2.09 -2.13 -17.79
N MET A 398 1.25 -2.94 -17.15
CA MET A 398 0.58 -2.58 -15.90
C MET A 398 1.60 -2.37 -14.77
N ARG A 399 2.60 -3.26 -14.65
CA ARG A 399 3.73 -3.13 -13.72
C ARG A 399 4.48 -1.83 -13.93
N LEU A 400 4.93 -1.56 -15.16
CA LEU A 400 5.63 -0.33 -15.50
C LEU A 400 4.80 0.91 -15.13
N ARG A 401 3.50 0.94 -15.50
CA ARG A 401 2.63 2.08 -15.22
C ARG A 401 2.41 2.29 -13.71
N CYS A 402 2.17 1.22 -12.95
CA CYS A 402 2.02 1.32 -11.49
C CYS A 402 3.33 1.79 -10.84
N GLY A 403 4.47 1.20 -11.22
CA GLY A 403 5.77 1.57 -10.68
C GLY A 403 6.12 3.03 -10.93
N LEU A 404 5.92 3.52 -12.16
CA LEU A 404 6.12 4.94 -12.49
C LEU A 404 5.19 5.86 -11.69
N ALA A 405 3.91 5.51 -11.55
CA ALA A 405 2.96 6.31 -10.77
C ALA A 405 3.38 6.41 -9.30
N LEU A 406 3.81 5.29 -8.71
CA LEU A 406 4.29 5.24 -7.33
C LEU A 406 5.62 5.99 -7.17
N CYS A 407 6.55 5.88 -8.11
CA CYS A 407 7.79 6.66 -8.13
C CYS A 407 7.50 8.17 -8.21
N VAL A 408 6.61 8.59 -9.11
CA VAL A 408 6.20 10.00 -9.21
C VAL A 408 5.56 10.49 -7.91
N MET A 409 4.69 9.68 -7.29
CA MET A 409 4.09 10.01 -5.99
C MET A 409 5.17 10.26 -4.92
N LEU A 410 6.15 9.37 -4.81
CA LEU A 410 7.22 9.47 -3.82
C LEU A 410 8.21 10.60 -4.15
N ALA A 411 8.58 10.81 -5.40
CA ALA A 411 9.46 11.89 -5.83
C ALA A 411 8.85 13.27 -5.54
N MET A 412 7.55 13.45 -5.82
CA MET A 412 6.83 14.66 -5.44
C MET A 412 6.82 14.86 -3.93
N ALA A 413 6.55 13.80 -3.15
CA ALA A 413 6.54 13.88 -1.70
C ALA A 413 7.93 14.25 -1.14
N LEU A 414 8.99 13.63 -1.65
CA LEU A 414 10.38 13.89 -1.25
C LEU A 414 10.78 15.33 -1.56
N GLY A 415 10.47 15.83 -2.77
CA GLY A 415 10.74 17.22 -3.12
C GLY A 415 10.01 18.21 -2.21
N ARG A 416 8.73 17.97 -1.91
CA ARG A 416 7.97 18.78 -0.94
C ARG A 416 8.58 18.76 0.45
N VAL A 417 9.06 17.62 0.92
CA VAL A 417 9.71 17.50 2.23
C VAL A 417 11.01 18.32 2.26
N ARG A 418 11.86 18.17 1.23
CA ARG A 418 13.13 18.91 1.13
C ARG A 418 12.96 20.41 0.97
N GLU A 419 11.87 20.85 0.32
CA GLU A 419 11.48 22.25 0.22
C GLU A 419 10.74 22.79 1.46
N LYS A 420 10.68 22.01 2.55
CA LYS A 420 10.03 22.38 3.82
C LYS A 420 8.51 22.64 3.69
N GLN A 421 7.86 21.94 2.76
CA GLN A 421 6.42 21.96 2.50
C GLN A 421 5.78 20.60 2.85
N GLN A 422 6.17 20.06 4.01
CA GLN A 422 5.78 18.72 4.46
C GLN A 422 4.24 18.55 4.49
N GLU A 423 3.49 19.59 4.80
CA GLU A 423 2.02 19.61 4.80
C GLU A 423 1.40 19.36 3.42
N ARG A 424 2.16 19.61 2.34
CA ARG A 424 1.76 19.40 0.95
C ARG A 424 2.25 18.08 0.37
N MET A 425 2.97 17.23 1.13
CA MET A 425 3.58 15.99 0.60
C MET A 425 2.59 15.03 -0.08
N ARG A 426 1.32 15.06 0.34
CA ARG A 426 0.25 14.20 -0.20
C ARG A 426 -0.44 14.82 -1.42
N SER A 427 -0.21 16.11 -1.66
CA SER A 427 -0.85 16.85 -2.74
C SER A 427 -0.18 16.55 -4.06
N LEU A 428 -0.96 15.93 -4.96
CA LEU A 428 -0.50 15.67 -6.31
C LEU A 428 -0.81 16.80 -7.27
N VAL A 429 -1.65 17.79 -6.90
CA VAL A 429 -2.23 18.79 -7.82
C VAL A 429 -1.96 20.25 -7.47
N ARG A 430 -1.50 20.56 -6.25
CA ARG A 430 -1.21 21.96 -5.87
C ARG A 430 0.21 22.34 -6.30
N SER A 431 0.34 23.49 -6.96
CA SER A 431 1.61 24.21 -7.14
C SER A 431 2.02 24.94 -5.85
N VAL A 432 3.27 25.45 -5.78
CA VAL A 432 3.76 26.24 -4.63
C VAL A 432 3.02 27.57 -4.51
N SER A 433 2.67 28.16 -5.66
CA SER A 433 2.04 29.47 -5.86
C SER A 433 0.72 29.66 -5.13
#